data_AF-A0A2T4GFA4-F1
#
_entry.id   AF-A0A2T4GFA4-F1
#
_cell.length_a   1.000
_cell.length_b   1.000
_cell.length_c   1.000
_cell.angle_alpha   90.00
_cell.angle_beta   90.00
_cell.angle_gamma   90.00
#
_symmetry.space_group_name_H-M   'P 1'
#
loop_
_entity.id
_entity.type
_entity.pdbx_description
1 polymer ?
#
loop_
_entity_poly.entity_id
_entity_poly.type
_entity_poly.pdbx_seq_one_letter_code
_entity_poly.pdbx_strand_id
1 'polypeptide(L)'
;MSGSKATGALLTLIPPKDGGSAWQLKQADMDNSLSSEDQANRREINWYLGPIWLTGYVDKNTLDVGISPVITGINAGNITGNLKDGVAVNVDLTTTKGETRLYLKNGNEVWVDLNLNIFFSGNYERDCMLFRI
;
A
#
# COMPACT_ATOMS: atom_id res chain seq x y z
N MET A 1 -22.69 -12.45 -7.13
CA MET A 1 -22.07 -12.78 -8.44
C MET A 1 -20.62 -13.14 -8.18
N SER A 2 -20.20 -14.34 -8.60
CA SER A 2 -18.82 -14.81 -8.47
C SER A 2 -18.00 -14.41 -9.69
N GLY A 3 -16.83 -13.81 -9.45
CA GLY A 3 -15.65 -13.97 -10.32
C GLY A 3 -15.30 -12.86 -11.30
N SER A 4 -14.61 -11.82 -10.82
CA SER A 4 -13.34 -11.39 -11.41
C SER A 4 -12.43 -10.88 -10.29
N LYS A 5 -11.45 -11.68 -9.85
CA LYS A 5 -10.36 -11.22 -8.98
C LYS A 5 -9.29 -10.61 -9.87
N ALA A 6 -8.89 -9.37 -9.62
CA ALA A 6 -7.59 -8.89 -10.09
C ALA A 6 -7.04 -7.79 -9.18
N THR A 7 -6.15 -8.21 -8.27
CA THR A 7 -5.15 -7.37 -7.60
C THR A 7 -3.81 -8.10 -7.71
N GLY A 8 -2.74 -7.37 -7.98
CA GLY A 8 -1.48 -7.94 -8.49
C GLY A 8 -0.39 -6.90 -8.73
N ALA A 9 0.76 -7.33 -9.21
CA ALA A 9 1.82 -6.43 -9.66
C ALA A 9 1.48 -5.86 -11.05
N LEU A 10 1.62 -4.55 -11.24
CA LEU A 10 1.61 -3.95 -12.58
C LEU A 10 2.98 -4.19 -13.22
N LEU A 11 2.99 -4.90 -14.34
CA LEU A 11 4.22 -5.39 -14.97
C LEU A 11 4.20 -5.12 -16.48
N THR A 12 5.36 -4.79 -17.02
CA THR A 12 5.65 -4.74 -18.45
C THR A 12 6.57 -5.90 -18.80
N LEU A 13 6.11 -6.76 -19.70
CA LEU A 13 6.91 -7.86 -20.26
C LEU A 13 7.47 -7.45 -21.62
N ILE A 14 8.79 -7.46 -21.77
CA ILE A 14 9.50 -7.00 -22.96
C ILE A 14 10.14 -8.21 -23.64
N PRO A 15 9.86 -8.46 -24.93
CA PRO A 15 10.44 -9.59 -25.67
C PRO A 15 11.95 -9.39 -25.92
N PRO A 16 12.70 -10.49 -26.15
CA PRO A 16 14.10 -10.42 -26.53
C PRO A 16 14.31 -9.66 -27.85
N LYS A 17 15.45 -8.99 -28.01
CA LYS A 17 15.87 -8.38 -29.29
C LYS A 17 16.81 -9.31 -30.06
N ASP A 18 16.84 -9.16 -31.38
CA ASP A 18 17.88 -9.69 -32.29
C ASP A 18 18.24 -11.18 -32.10
N GLY A 19 17.24 -12.06 -32.05
CA GLY A 19 17.46 -13.51 -31.96
C GLY A 19 17.87 -14.04 -30.59
N GLY A 20 17.85 -13.20 -29.54
CA GLY A 20 18.04 -13.62 -28.16
C GLY A 20 16.87 -14.42 -27.58
N SER A 21 17.06 -15.03 -26.41
CA SER A 21 16.04 -15.85 -25.73
C SER A 21 15.54 -15.28 -24.39
N ALA A 22 16.17 -14.22 -23.88
CA ALA A 22 15.87 -13.67 -22.56
C ALA A 22 14.77 -12.59 -22.61
N TRP A 23 13.68 -12.83 -21.88
CA TRP A 23 12.61 -11.86 -21.67
C TRP A 23 12.94 -10.93 -20.50
N GLN A 24 12.50 -9.67 -20.56
CA GLN A 24 12.63 -8.75 -19.43
C GLN A 24 11.26 -8.51 -18.81
N LEU A 25 11.19 -8.61 -17.49
CA LEU A 25 10.01 -8.23 -16.71
C LEU A 25 10.35 -6.96 -15.92
N LYS A 26 9.58 -5.90 -16.12
CA LYS A 26 9.71 -4.64 -15.39
C LYS A 26 8.45 -4.36 -14.61
N GLN A 27 8.58 -3.94 -13.35
CA GLN A 27 7.44 -3.38 -12.64
C GLN A 27 7.12 -2.01 -13.22
N ALA A 28 5.85 -1.78 -13.53
CA ALA A 28 5.37 -0.49 -14.01
C ALA A 28 5.09 0.43 -12.81
N ASP A 29 5.23 1.74 -13.03
CA ASP A 29 4.84 2.74 -12.04
C ASP A 29 3.34 2.63 -11.77
N MET A 30 2.96 2.82 -10.51
CA MET A 30 1.55 2.81 -10.12
C MET A 30 0.93 4.18 -10.36
N ASP A 31 -0.23 4.18 -11.00
CA ASP A 31 -1.12 5.33 -11.00
C ASP A 31 -1.78 5.43 -9.62
N ASN A 32 -1.27 6.33 -8.77
CA ASN A 32 -1.73 6.55 -7.40
C ASN A 32 -2.93 7.51 -7.32
N SER A 33 -3.73 7.64 -8.38
CA SER A 33 -4.84 8.58 -8.43
C SER A 33 -6.06 8.12 -7.60
N LEU A 34 -5.94 8.22 -6.28
CA LEU A 34 -7.14 8.36 -5.44
C LEU A 34 -7.76 9.74 -5.75
N SER A 35 -9.01 9.74 -6.23
CA SER A 35 -9.67 10.87 -6.93
C SER A 35 -9.61 12.25 -6.26
N SER A 36 -9.82 13.29 -7.08
CA SER A 36 -9.53 14.72 -6.89
C SER A 36 -10.59 15.57 -6.16
N GLU A 37 -11.57 14.99 -5.48
CA GLU A 37 -12.56 15.79 -4.74
C GLU A 37 -11.97 16.30 -3.40
N ASP A 38 -11.80 17.63 -3.28
CA ASP A 38 -11.28 18.37 -2.13
C ASP A 38 -9.85 18.02 -1.64
N GLN A 39 -8.86 18.33 -2.49
CA GLN A 39 -7.43 18.18 -2.14
C GLN A 39 -6.91 19.14 -1.07
N ALA A 40 -7.57 20.28 -0.81
CA ALA A 40 -7.01 21.34 0.04
C ALA A 40 -6.74 20.90 1.50
N ASN A 41 -7.55 19.97 2.02
CA ASN A 41 -7.43 19.47 3.39
C ASN A 41 -6.73 18.12 3.49
N ARG A 42 -6.34 17.54 2.35
CA ARG A 42 -5.69 16.24 2.29
C ARG A 42 -4.19 16.38 2.52
N ARG A 43 -3.66 15.56 3.41
CA ARG A 43 -2.22 15.35 3.56
C ARG A 43 -1.84 14.04 2.90
N GLU A 44 -0.95 14.10 1.92
CA GLU A 44 -0.48 12.90 1.22
C GLU A 44 0.27 11.94 2.14
N ILE A 45 0.07 10.66 1.86
CA ILE A 45 0.89 9.55 2.32
C ILE A 45 1.70 9.09 1.10
N ASN A 46 3.02 9.13 1.22
CA ASN A 46 3.94 8.43 0.33
C ASN A 46 5.08 7.89 1.19
N TRP A 47 4.91 6.66 1.67
CA TRP A 47 5.77 6.07 2.69
C TRP A 47 6.18 4.67 2.33
N TYR A 48 7.47 4.38 2.48
CA TYR A 48 8.05 3.09 2.15
C TYR A 48 8.90 2.55 3.31
N LEU A 49 8.82 1.23 3.53
CA LEU A 49 9.74 0.52 4.40
C LEU A 49 9.91 -0.92 3.90
N GLY A 50 11.10 -1.23 3.39
CA GLY A 50 11.37 -2.54 2.80
C GLY A 50 10.39 -2.86 1.65
N PRO A 51 9.77 -4.06 1.63
CA PRO A 51 8.85 -4.46 0.57
C PRO A 51 7.42 -3.92 0.73
N ILE A 52 7.20 -2.96 1.63
CA ILE A 52 5.91 -2.31 1.86
C ILE A 52 6.00 -0.87 1.35
N TRP A 53 5.04 -0.49 0.52
CA TRP A 53 4.84 0.89 0.05
C TRP A 53 3.38 1.28 0.24
N LEU A 54 3.14 2.39 0.93
CA LEU A 54 1.83 2.97 1.15
C LEU A 54 1.77 4.32 0.44
N THR A 55 0.81 4.46 -0.46
CA THR A 55 0.48 5.73 -1.12
C THR A 55 -0.96 6.11 -0.80
N GLY A 56 -1.26 7.40 -0.77
CA GLY A 56 -2.63 7.91 -0.62
C GLY A 56 -2.72 9.20 0.17
N TYR A 57 -3.73 9.34 1.03
CA TYR A 57 -3.99 10.59 1.74
C TYR A 57 -4.76 10.41 3.05
N VAL A 58 -4.71 11.44 3.89
CA VAL A 58 -5.58 11.66 5.05
C VAL A 58 -6.27 13.02 4.91
N ASP A 59 -7.59 13.08 4.99
CA ASP A 59 -8.32 14.34 5.19
C ASP A 59 -8.19 14.78 6.64
N LYS A 60 -7.59 15.95 6.89
CA LYS A 60 -7.29 16.42 8.25
C LYS A 60 -8.54 16.84 9.03
N ASN A 61 -9.66 17.13 8.37
CA ASN A 61 -10.87 17.59 9.03
C ASN A 61 -11.77 16.42 9.39
N THR A 62 -11.94 15.46 8.48
CA THR A 62 -12.83 14.29 8.70
C THR A 62 -12.09 13.09 9.28
N LEU A 63 -10.76 13.04 9.11
CA LEU A 63 -9.90 11.88 9.37
C LEU A 63 -10.15 10.71 8.44
N ASP A 64 -10.84 10.94 7.32
CA ASP A 64 -10.98 9.94 6.28
C ASP A 64 -9.64 9.71 5.59
N VAL A 65 -9.36 8.46 5.26
CA VAL A 65 -8.13 8.02 4.61
C VAL A 65 -8.49 7.20 3.39
N GLY A 66 -7.74 7.43 2.30
CA GLY A 66 -7.62 6.49 1.20
C GLY A 66 -6.16 6.07 1.06
N ILE A 67 -5.89 4.76 0.98
CA ILE A 67 -4.55 4.22 0.72
C ILE A 67 -4.59 3.17 -0.40
N SER A 68 -3.46 3.02 -1.08
CA SER A 68 -3.22 1.99 -2.09
C SER A 68 -1.97 1.21 -1.69
N PRO A 69 -2.09 0.18 -0.81
CA PRO A 69 -0.94 -0.54 -0.31
C PRO A 69 -0.33 -1.45 -1.39
N VAL A 70 0.99 -1.43 -1.47
CA VAL A 70 1.78 -2.48 -2.10
C VAL A 70 2.55 -3.24 -1.05
N ILE A 71 2.37 -4.55 -1.06
CA ILE A 71 3.03 -5.48 -0.16
C ILE A 71 3.69 -6.54 -1.02
N THR A 72 5.02 -6.66 -0.90
CA THR A 72 5.85 -7.57 -1.71
C THR A 72 5.60 -7.47 -3.23
N GLY A 73 5.39 -6.23 -3.69
CA GLY A 73 5.18 -5.91 -5.12
C GLY A 73 3.75 -6.12 -5.62
N ILE A 74 2.84 -6.60 -4.77
CA ILE A 74 1.42 -6.79 -5.10
C ILE A 74 0.63 -5.58 -4.60
N ASN A 75 -0.06 -4.90 -5.52
CA ASN A 75 -1.00 -3.84 -5.18
C ASN A 75 -2.31 -4.48 -4.67
N ALA A 76 -2.77 -4.05 -3.49
CA ALA A 76 -3.98 -4.55 -2.83
C ALA A 76 -5.27 -3.81 -3.24
N GLY A 77 -5.16 -2.82 -4.12
CA GLY A 77 -6.24 -1.93 -4.53
C GLY A 77 -6.38 -0.73 -3.61
N ASN A 78 -7.38 0.11 -3.91
CA ASN A 78 -7.70 1.28 -3.09
C ASN A 78 -8.52 0.84 -1.87
N ILE A 79 -8.10 1.27 -0.70
CA ILE A 79 -8.72 0.98 0.59
C ILE A 79 -9.04 2.31 1.24
N THR A 80 -10.30 2.49 1.64
CA THR A 80 -10.78 3.70 2.28
C THR A 80 -11.33 3.41 3.67
N GLY A 81 -11.22 4.36 4.58
CA GLY A 81 -11.81 4.26 5.93
C GLY A 81 -11.58 5.54 6.73
N ASN A 82 -11.68 5.46 8.05
CA ASN A 82 -11.44 6.58 8.96
C ASN A 82 -10.37 6.22 9.99
N LEU A 83 -9.44 7.14 10.27
CA LEU A 83 -8.31 6.88 11.18
C LEU A 83 -8.72 6.68 12.64
N LYS A 84 -9.92 7.14 13.06
CA LYS A 84 -10.43 6.91 14.43
C LYS A 84 -10.68 5.44 14.70
N ASP A 85 -11.11 4.70 13.69
CA ASP A 85 -11.36 3.25 13.77
C ASP A 85 -10.12 2.44 13.39
N GLY A 86 -9.17 3.09 12.70
CA GLY A 86 -8.03 2.46 12.07
C GLY A 86 -8.42 1.74 10.78
N VAL A 87 -7.47 1.68 9.84
CA VAL A 87 -7.66 1.03 8.54
C VAL A 87 -6.57 -0.02 8.38
N ALA A 88 -6.99 -1.29 8.31
CA ALA A 88 -6.08 -2.41 8.31
C ALA A 88 -6.24 -3.30 7.08
N VAL A 89 -5.12 -3.87 6.64
CA VAL A 89 -5.04 -4.87 5.58
C VAL A 89 -4.52 -6.16 6.20
N ASN A 90 -5.39 -7.17 6.28
CA ASN A 90 -4.98 -8.52 6.62
C ASN A 90 -4.42 -9.18 5.37
N VAL A 91 -3.17 -9.62 5.46
CA VAL A 91 -2.39 -10.16 4.35
C VAL A 91 -2.31 -11.67 4.49
N ASP A 92 -2.81 -12.38 3.48
CA ASP A 92 -2.75 -13.84 3.40
C ASP A 92 -2.30 -14.26 1.99
N LEU A 93 -1.04 -13.97 1.68
CA LEU A 93 -0.39 -14.27 0.40
C LEU A 93 0.57 -15.47 0.54
N THR A 94 0.95 -16.10 -0.57
CA THR A 94 1.89 -17.24 -0.53
C THR A 94 3.22 -16.90 0.14
N THR A 95 3.71 -15.67 -0.06
CA THR A 95 5.02 -15.21 0.42
C THR A 95 4.93 -14.28 1.63
N THR A 96 3.73 -13.86 2.03
CA THR A 96 3.54 -12.84 3.07
C THR A 96 2.27 -13.08 3.85
N LYS A 97 2.37 -13.10 5.18
CA LYS A 97 1.24 -13.21 6.11
C LYS A 97 1.29 -12.07 7.13
N GLY A 98 0.14 -11.68 7.69
CA GLY A 98 0.08 -10.76 8.83
C GLY A 98 -0.89 -9.60 8.63
N GLU A 99 -0.63 -8.46 9.27
CA GLU A 99 -1.46 -7.26 9.16
C GLU A 99 -0.59 -6.01 8.94
N THR A 100 -1.12 -5.05 8.19
CA THR A 100 -0.64 -3.66 8.18
C THR A 100 -1.80 -2.75 8.52
N ARG A 101 -1.61 -1.83 9.46
CA ARG A 101 -2.68 -0.96 9.97
C ARG A 101 -2.24 0.48 10.03
N LEU A 102 -3.03 1.35 9.42
CA LEU A 102 -2.94 2.79 9.59
C LEU A 102 -3.90 3.25 10.69
N TYR A 103 -3.46 4.07 11.63
CA TYR A 103 -4.29 4.48 12.75
C TYR A 103 -3.90 5.86 13.32
N LEU A 104 -4.83 6.46 14.08
CA LEU A 104 -4.59 7.68 14.83
C LEU A 104 -4.04 7.37 16.23
N LYS A 105 -2.92 7.99 16.60
CA LYS A 105 -2.33 7.94 17.94
C LYS A 105 -2.30 9.34 18.53
N ASN A 106 -2.46 9.45 19.85
CA ASN A 106 -2.41 10.72 20.59
C ASN A 106 -3.37 11.81 20.08
N GLY A 107 -4.43 11.43 19.35
CA GLY A 107 -5.46 12.34 18.84
C GLY A 107 -5.06 13.17 17.60
N ASN A 108 -3.78 13.21 17.21
CA ASN A 108 -3.31 14.01 16.07
C ASN A 108 -2.11 13.42 15.32
N GLU A 109 -1.67 12.21 15.64
CA GLU A 109 -0.54 11.58 14.96
C GLU A 109 -1.03 10.42 14.11
N VAL A 110 -0.60 10.37 12.85
CA VAL A 110 -0.89 9.27 11.93
C VAL A 110 0.26 8.28 11.98
N TRP A 111 -0.06 7.03 12.29
CA TRP A 111 0.90 5.95 12.46
C TRP A 111 0.57 4.77 11.56
N VAL A 112 1.60 4.02 11.20
CA VAL A 112 1.48 2.70 10.56
C VAL A 112 2.09 1.66 11.48
N ASP A 113 1.30 0.66 11.83
CA ASP A 113 1.75 -0.57 12.47
C ASP A 113 1.92 -1.65 11.40
N LEU A 114 3.11 -2.24 11.36
CA LEU A 114 3.46 -3.37 10.53
C LEU A 114 3.65 -4.58 11.44
N ASN A 115 2.90 -5.64 11.16
CA ASN A 115 3.10 -6.97 11.73
C ASN A 115 3.02 -7.99 10.60
N LEU A 116 4.09 -8.08 9.81
CA LEU A 116 4.16 -8.94 8.63
C LEU A 116 5.29 -9.96 8.74
N ASN A 117 5.01 -11.21 8.37
CA ASN A 117 6.00 -12.24 8.13
C ASN A 117 6.18 -12.42 6.61
N ILE A 118 7.40 -12.24 6.12
CA ILE A 118 7.75 -12.39 4.71
C ILE A 118 8.73 -13.54 4.56
N PHE A 119 8.33 -14.57 3.83
CA PHE A 119 9.05 -15.85 3.75
C PHE A 119 10.54 -15.70 3.41
N PHE A 120 10.88 -14.79 2.48
CA PHE A 120 12.25 -14.57 2.01
C PHE A 120 12.97 -13.40 2.68
N SER A 121 12.32 -12.68 3.61
CA SER A 121 12.86 -11.44 4.19
C SER A 121 12.67 -11.29 5.70
N GLY A 122 12.06 -12.26 6.37
CA GLY A 122 11.86 -12.28 7.82
C GLY A 122 10.64 -11.45 8.29
N ASN A 123 10.65 -11.08 9.57
CA ASN A 123 9.56 -10.36 10.21
C ASN A 123 9.74 -8.83 10.12
N TYR A 124 8.65 -8.15 9.84
CA TYR A 124 8.49 -6.70 9.89
C TYR A 124 7.49 -6.38 11.00
N GLU A 125 8.01 -6.19 12.20
CA GLU A 125 7.27 -5.80 13.40
C GLU A 125 7.71 -4.38 13.79
N ARG A 126 6.99 -3.36 13.32
CA ARG A 126 7.38 -1.95 13.43
C ARG A 126 6.16 -1.05 13.57
N ASP A 127 6.22 -0.13 14.52
CA ASP A 127 5.26 0.96 14.67
C ASP A 127 5.95 2.28 14.29
N CYS A 128 5.49 2.93 13.21
CA CYS A 128 6.15 4.08 12.61
C CYS A 128 5.21 5.28 12.54
N MET A 129 5.67 6.44 13.04
CA MET A 129 4.96 7.69 12.82
C MET A 129 5.19 8.18 11.40
N LEU A 130 4.12 8.52 10.69
CA LEU A 130 4.19 9.12 9.36
C LEU A 130 4.26 10.64 9.48
N PHE A 131 3.28 11.22 10.18
CA PHE A 131 3.19 12.66 10.41
C PHE A 131 2.14 13.02 11.46
N ARG A 132 2.12 14.29 11.85
CA ARG A 132 1.04 14.91 12.65
C ARG A 132 0.04 15.66 11.76
N ILE A 133 -1.23 15.67 12.14
CA ILE A 133 -2.30 16.41 11.45
C ILE A 133 -2.81 17.57 12.29
#